data_AF-A0A8D4VP64-F1
#
_entry.id   AF-A0A8D4VP64-F1
#
_cell.length_a   1.000
_cell.length_b   1.000
_cell.length_c   1.000
_cell.angle_alpha   90.00
_cell.angle_beta   90.00
_cell.angle_gamma   90.00
#
_symmetry.space_group_name_H-M   'P 1'
#
loop_
_entity.id
_entity.type
_entity.pdbx_description
1 polymer ?
#
loop_
_entity_poly.entity_id
_entity_poly.type
_entity_poly.pdbx_seq_one_letter_code
_entity_poly.pdbx_strand_id
1 'polypeptide(L)'
;MAERHENFVDTLAADPDNIPEMVSLSGFVGKSSLADHTRLYLNVVLSEYYEIPTDAILHSIRLPASVSPFGVSCLWIKGDAELIRRGKTTTETKARFFSGDIQKNYAAAAAAAGPTGVKDCTQAPPVCGDTAWKGCPH
;
A
#
# COMPACT_ATOMS: atom_id res chain seq x y z
N MET A 1 13.85 20.36 18.21
CA MET A 1 14.79 21.05 17.30
C MET A 1 14.67 20.36 15.95
N ALA A 2 14.16 21.05 14.93
CA ALA A 2 14.15 20.49 13.57
C ALA A 2 15.60 20.48 13.07
N GLU A 3 16.11 19.31 12.71
CA GLU A 3 17.44 19.17 12.11
C GLU A 3 17.40 19.89 10.76
N ARG A 4 18.02 21.07 10.70
CA ARG A 4 18.19 21.81 9.44
C ARG A 4 19.28 21.05 8.67
N HIS A 5 18.95 20.55 7.48
CA HIS A 5 19.95 19.97 6.59
C HIS A 5 20.80 21.10 6.02
N GLU A 6 21.77 21.56 6.81
CA GLU A 6 22.51 22.81 6.56
C GLU A 6 23.29 22.81 5.25
N ASN A 7 23.48 21.64 4.64
CA ASN A 7 24.26 21.46 3.41
C ASN A 7 23.41 21.08 2.20
N PHE A 8 22.07 21.18 2.28
CA PHE A 8 21.19 20.77 1.18
C PHE A 8 21.46 21.55 -0.11
N VAL A 9 21.45 22.88 -0.01
CA VAL A 9 21.70 23.77 -1.15
C VAL A 9 23.12 23.60 -1.64
N ASP A 10 24.09 23.59 -0.72
CA ASP A 10 25.51 23.43 -1.07
C ASP A 10 25.80 22.09 -1.78
N THR A 11 25.02 21.04 -1.50
CA THR A 11 25.19 19.73 -2.16
C THR A 11 24.58 19.72 -3.56
N LEU A 12 23.37 20.25 -3.74
CA LEU A 12 22.63 20.15 -5.00
C LEU A 12 22.87 21.31 -5.97
N ALA A 13 23.27 22.46 -5.45
CA ALA A 13 23.56 23.69 -6.18
C ALA A 13 25.02 24.13 -5.96
N ALA A 14 25.94 23.16 -5.90
CA ALA A 14 27.37 23.41 -5.69
C ALA A 14 27.96 24.39 -6.72
N ASP A 15 27.46 24.33 -7.96
CA ASP A 15 27.68 25.34 -8.99
C ASP A 15 26.35 26.02 -9.31
N PRO A 16 26.14 27.28 -8.88
CA PRO A 16 24.88 27.98 -9.12
C PRO A 16 24.60 28.28 -10.59
N ASP A 17 25.62 28.30 -11.45
CA ASP A 17 25.47 28.53 -12.89
C ASP A 17 25.16 27.23 -13.65
N ASN A 18 25.39 26.07 -13.04
CA ASN A 18 25.17 24.75 -13.64
C ASN A 18 24.42 23.81 -12.67
N ILE A 19 23.15 24.11 -12.42
CA ILE A 19 22.29 23.27 -11.59
C ILE A 19 21.93 21.98 -12.34
N PRO A 20 22.18 20.79 -11.78
CA PRO A 20 21.80 19.53 -12.42
C PRO A 20 20.28 19.39 -12.49
N GLU A 21 19.78 18.84 -13.60
CA GLU A 21 18.39 18.42 -13.68
C GLU A 21 18.15 17.28 -12.68
N MET A 22 17.11 17.43 -11.85
CA MET A 22 16.83 16.48 -10.79
C MET A 22 15.34 16.37 -10.51
N VAL A 23 14.96 15.20 -10.01
CA VAL A 23 13.61 14.90 -9.52
C VAL A 23 13.67 14.56 -8.05
N SER A 24 12.71 15.07 -7.28
CA SER A 24 12.53 14.71 -5.88
C SER A 24 11.50 13.60 -5.73
N LEU A 25 11.88 12.50 -5.10
CA LEU A 25 10.99 11.39 -4.73
C LEU A 25 10.91 11.25 -3.22
N SER A 26 9.77 10.79 -2.70
CA SER A 26 9.61 10.52 -1.27
C SER A 26 9.01 9.14 -1.02
N GLY A 27 9.45 8.50 0.06
CA GLY A 27 9.02 7.15 0.42
C GLY A 27 9.88 6.52 1.50
N PHE A 28 9.93 5.19 1.54
CA PHE A 28 10.70 4.43 2.52
C PHE A 28 11.86 3.73 1.82
N VAL A 29 13.09 4.11 2.16
CA VAL A 29 14.29 3.51 1.57
C VAL A 29 14.54 2.12 2.15
N GLY A 30 14.79 1.15 1.28
CA GLY A 30 15.15 -0.22 1.63
C GLY A 30 16.16 -0.83 0.67
N LYS A 31 16.63 -2.03 1.00
CA LYS A 31 17.56 -2.80 0.15
C LYS A 31 16.85 -3.25 -1.13
N SER A 32 17.51 -3.08 -2.28
CA SER A 32 17.09 -3.69 -3.53
C SER A 32 17.53 -5.15 -3.62
N SER A 33 16.83 -5.92 -4.46
CA SER A 33 17.27 -7.24 -4.91
C SER A 33 18.11 -7.18 -6.19
N LEU A 34 18.20 -6.02 -6.85
CA LEU A 34 19.07 -5.79 -8.00
C LEU A 34 20.41 -5.25 -7.49
N ALA A 35 21.51 -5.66 -8.13
CA ALA A 35 22.82 -5.08 -7.86
C ALA A 35 22.80 -3.58 -8.20
N ASP A 36 23.52 -2.78 -7.39
CA ASP A 36 23.68 -1.34 -7.59
C ASP A 36 22.38 -0.54 -7.67
N HIS A 37 21.32 -1.05 -7.03
CA HIS A 37 20.05 -0.35 -6.89
C HIS A 37 19.67 -0.13 -5.43
N THR A 38 18.99 0.97 -5.20
CA THR A 38 18.30 1.31 -3.97
C THR A 38 16.81 1.22 -4.20
N ARG A 39 16.07 0.56 -3.31
CA ARG A 39 14.61 0.48 -3.41
C ARG A 39 13.96 1.62 -2.63
N LEU A 40 13.04 2.33 -3.28
CA LEU A 40 12.17 3.31 -2.63
C LEU A 40 10.73 2.80 -2.61
N TYR A 41 10.23 2.41 -1.44
CA TYR A 41 8.83 2.02 -1.27
C TYR A 41 7.94 3.26 -1.21
N LEU A 42 6.85 3.25 -1.98
CA LEU A 42 5.92 4.38 -2.12
C LEU A 42 4.78 4.35 -1.11
N ASN A 43 4.61 3.24 -0.40
CA ASN A 43 3.57 3.06 0.59
C ASN A 43 4.09 2.27 1.81
N VAL A 44 3.40 2.42 2.95
CA VAL A 44 3.77 1.79 4.24
C VAL A 44 3.58 0.28 4.26
N VAL A 45 2.82 -0.26 3.30
CA VAL A 45 2.61 -1.72 3.15
C VAL A 45 3.71 -2.34 2.28
N LEU A 46 4.65 -1.53 1.80
CA LEU A 46 5.85 -1.94 1.06
C LEU A 46 5.52 -2.70 -0.25
N SER A 47 4.35 -2.44 -0.84
CA SER A 47 3.85 -3.19 -2.00
C SER A 47 4.18 -2.54 -3.33
N GLU A 48 4.42 -1.24 -3.35
CA GLU A 48 4.77 -0.45 -4.53
C GLU A 48 6.11 0.22 -4.29
N TYR A 49 7.00 0.15 -5.28
CA TYR A 49 8.34 0.68 -5.15
C TYR A 49 8.97 1.03 -6.50
N TYR A 50 9.95 1.93 -6.46
CA TYR A 50 10.94 2.09 -7.51
C TYR A 50 12.22 1.35 -7.13
N GLU A 51 12.84 0.71 -8.10
CA GLU A 51 14.28 0.42 -8.06
C GLU A 51 14.99 1.61 -8.71
N ILE A 52 15.90 2.23 -7.97
CA ILE A 52 16.64 3.43 -8.36
C ILE A 52 18.12 3.05 -8.46
N PRO A 53 18.82 3.30 -9.57
CA PRO A 53 20.27 3.15 -9.63
C PRO A 53 20.94 3.94 -8.50
N THR A 54 21.80 3.30 -7.71
CA THR A 54 22.36 3.93 -6.50
C THR A 54 23.21 5.16 -6.83
N ASP A 55 23.90 5.16 -7.98
CA ASP A 55 24.71 6.27 -8.50
C ASP A 55 23.89 7.44 -9.08
N ALA A 56 22.58 7.26 -9.26
CA ALA A 56 21.67 8.31 -9.66
C ALA A 56 21.15 9.13 -8.48
N ILE A 57 21.36 8.69 -7.23
CA ILE A 57 20.93 9.40 -6.03
C ILE A 57 21.95 10.50 -5.71
N LEU A 58 21.54 11.76 -5.93
CA LEU A 58 22.35 12.95 -5.68
C LEU A 58 22.34 13.34 -4.20
N HIS A 59 21.18 13.21 -3.54
CA HIS A 59 21.02 13.54 -2.14
C HIS A 59 19.90 12.73 -1.49
N SER A 60 20.03 12.48 -0.18
CA SER A 60 19.04 11.74 0.61
C SER A 60 18.90 12.34 2.00
N ILE A 61 17.67 12.60 2.38
CA ILE A 61 17.29 13.08 3.71
C ILE A 61 16.27 12.12 4.28
N ARG A 62 16.51 11.63 5.50
CA ARG A 62 15.49 10.95 6.29
C ARG A 62 14.83 11.96 7.23
N LEU A 63 13.50 12.06 7.15
CA LEU A 63 12.75 12.94 8.05
C LEU A 63 12.81 12.40 9.49
N PRO A 64 12.94 13.29 10.48
CA PRO A 64 12.97 12.89 11.88
C PRO A 64 11.62 12.31 12.30
N ALA A 65 11.64 11.45 13.33
CA ALA A 65 10.45 10.77 13.85
C ALA A 65 9.33 11.73 14.28
N SER A 66 9.69 12.95 14.69
CA SER A 66 8.74 14.02 15.06
C SER A 66 7.92 14.55 13.88
N VAL A 67 8.38 14.37 12.64
CA VAL A 67 7.69 14.78 11.41
C VAL A 67 7.08 13.58 10.70
N SER A 68 7.79 12.45 10.70
CA SER A 68 7.30 11.20 10.11
C SER A 68 7.59 10.02 11.06
N PRO A 69 6.57 9.41 11.69
CA PRO A 69 6.80 8.32 12.66
C PRO A 69 7.46 7.09 12.03
N PHE A 70 7.34 6.94 10.71
CA PHE A 70 7.93 5.85 9.94
C PHE A 70 9.24 6.23 9.23
N GLY A 71 9.74 7.47 9.43
CA GLY A 71 11.00 7.92 8.86
C GLY A 71 11.00 7.99 7.33
N VAL A 72 9.97 8.61 6.74
CA VAL A 72 9.94 8.90 5.29
C VAL A 72 11.25 9.58 4.88
N SER A 73 11.81 9.13 3.77
CA SER A 73 13.00 9.70 3.16
C SER A 73 12.62 10.49 1.91
N CYS A 74 13.27 11.62 1.71
CA CYS A 74 13.25 12.41 0.48
C CYS A 74 14.56 12.17 -0.26
N LEU A 75 14.47 11.75 -1.52
CA LEU A 75 15.59 11.50 -2.41
C LEU A 75 15.57 12.51 -3.56
N TRP A 76 16.71 13.12 -3.82
CA TRP A 76 16.95 13.89 -5.04
C TRP A 76 17.79 13.02 -5.95
N ILE A 77 17.28 12.76 -7.14
CA ILE A 77 17.92 11.89 -8.13
C ILE A 77 18.15 12.65 -9.43
N LYS A 78 19.08 12.19 -10.27
CA LYS A 78 19.28 12.74 -11.62
C LYS A 78 17.97 12.71 -12.41
N GLY A 79 17.68 13.76 -13.18
CA GLY A 79 16.43 13.91 -13.93
C GLY A 79 16.24 12.85 -15.02
N ASP A 80 17.33 12.33 -15.56
CA ASP A 80 17.38 11.31 -16.61
C ASP A 80 17.51 9.87 -16.06
N ALA A 81 17.40 9.68 -14.74
CA ALA A 81 17.57 8.38 -14.11
C ALA A 81 16.48 7.38 -14.57
N GLU A 82 16.91 6.22 -15.06
CA GLU A 82 16.00 5.15 -15.45
C GLU A 82 15.48 4.39 -14.23
N LEU A 83 14.22 4.65 -13.85
CA LEU A 83 13.58 4.01 -12.71
C LEU A 83 12.79 2.78 -13.11
N ILE A 84 12.96 1.68 -12.37
CA ILE A 84 12.12 0.49 -12.57
C ILE A 84 10.97 0.53 -11.57
N ARG A 85 9.75 0.83 -12.05
CA ARG A 85 8.55 0.74 -11.22
C ARG A 85 8.11 -0.72 -11.07
N ARG A 86 8.00 -1.18 -9.82
CA ARG A 86 7.47 -2.51 -9.51
C ARG A 86 6.48 -2.44 -8.37
N GLY A 87 5.57 -3.39 -8.33
CA GLY A 87 4.68 -3.54 -7.20
C GLY A 87 3.66 -4.63 -7.40
N LYS A 88 3.12 -5.13 -6.28
CA LYS A 88 1.95 -6.00 -6.31
C LYS A 88 0.74 -5.11 -6.44
N THR A 89 -0.02 -5.25 -7.53
CA THR A 89 -1.29 -4.53 -7.63
C THR A 89 -2.20 -5.02 -6.51
N THR A 90 -2.97 -4.11 -5.91
CA THR A 90 -3.91 -4.44 -4.82
C THR A 90 -4.90 -5.54 -5.25
N THR A 91 -5.18 -5.62 -6.55
CA THR A 91 -6.00 -6.65 -7.20
C THR A 91 -5.46 -8.06 -6.98
N GLU A 92 -4.16 -8.29 -7.14
CA GLU A 92 -3.55 -9.62 -6.96
C GLU A 92 -3.59 -10.10 -5.50
N THR A 93 -3.36 -9.19 -4.54
CA THR A 93 -3.40 -9.50 -3.11
C THR A 93 -4.83 -9.82 -2.64
N LYS A 94 -5.82 -9.02 -3.07
CA LYS A 94 -7.24 -9.30 -2.78
C LYS A 94 -7.69 -10.60 -3.45
N ALA A 95 -7.30 -10.85 -4.70
CA ALA A 95 -7.64 -12.07 -5.42
C ALA A 95 -7.14 -13.32 -4.69
N ARG A 96 -5.87 -13.34 -4.25
CA ARG A 96 -5.33 -14.48 -3.47
C ARG A 96 -6.01 -14.66 -2.11
N PHE A 97 -6.44 -13.57 -1.46
CA PHE A 97 -7.18 -13.64 -0.20
C PHE A 97 -8.58 -14.26 -0.41
N PHE A 98 -9.28 -13.86 -1.47
CA PHE A 98 -10.60 -14.42 -1.79
C PHE A 98 -10.55 -15.82 -2.43
N SER A 99 -9.47 -16.18 -3.12
CA SER A 99 -9.30 -17.49 -3.74
C SER A 99 -8.61 -18.54 -2.84
N GLY A 100 -8.35 -18.19 -1.57
CA GLY A 100 -7.60 -19.01 -0.62
C GLY A 100 -8.46 -19.78 0.38
N ASP A 101 -7.88 -20.13 1.52
CA ASP A 101 -8.49 -20.98 2.56
C ASP A 101 -9.76 -20.40 3.18
N ILE A 102 -10.03 -19.09 3.01
CA ILE A 102 -11.28 -18.46 3.43
C ILE A 102 -12.46 -19.03 2.65
N GLN A 103 -12.34 -19.20 1.33
CA GLN A 103 -13.39 -19.85 0.52
C GLN A 103 -13.56 -21.32 0.91
N LYS A 104 -12.47 -22.04 1.19
CA LYS A 104 -12.54 -23.44 1.64
C LYS A 104 -13.24 -23.58 2.99
N ASN A 105 -12.95 -22.69 3.93
CA ASN A 105 -13.56 -22.69 5.26
C ASN A 105 -15.03 -22.24 5.21
N TYR A 106 -15.38 -21.27 4.36
CA TYR A 106 -16.79 -20.89 4.14
C TYR A 106 -17.56 -21.99 3.41
N ALA A 107 -16.98 -22.63 2.40
CA ALA A 107 -17.60 -23.75 1.69
C ALA A 107 -17.78 -24.97 2.61
N ALA A 108 -16.81 -25.27 3.48
CA ALA A 108 -16.93 -26.32 4.49
C ALA A 108 -18.00 -25.99 5.55
N ALA A 109 -18.10 -24.74 6.00
CA ALA A 109 -19.15 -24.29 6.91
C ALA A 109 -20.55 -24.31 6.25
N ALA A 110 -20.65 -23.94 4.98
CA ALA A 110 -21.88 -24.03 4.20
C ALA A 110 -22.28 -25.48 3.88
N ALA A 111 -21.32 -26.40 3.73
CA ALA A 111 -21.58 -27.83 3.55
C ALA A 111 -21.98 -28.54 4.86
N ALA A 112 -21.54 -28.03 6.03
CA ALA A 112 -21.99 -28.49 7.34
C ALA A 112 -23.39 -27.98 7.72
N ALA A 113 -23.82 -26.85 7.14
CA ALA A 113 -25.20 -26.40 7.16
C ALA A 113 -25.96 -27.05 6.00
N GLY A 114 -26.20 -28.36 6.09
CA GLY A 114 -27.23 -29.00 5.26
C GLY A 114 -28.57 -28.27 5.42
N PRO A 115 -29.52 -28.40 4.47
CA PRO A 115 -30.76 -27.66 4.54
C PRO A 115 -31.54 -28.14 5.77
N THR A 116 -31.47 -27.40 6.87
CA THR A 116 -32.57 -27.35 7.84
C THR A 116 -33.65 -26.50 7.19
N GLY A 117 -34.19 -27.00 6.07
CA GLY A 117 -35.41 -26.51 5.48
C GLY A 117 -36.47 -26.60 6.56
N VAL A 118 -37.05 -25.45 6.90
CA VAL A 118 -38.32 -25.40 7.61
C VAL A 118 -39.29 -26.26 6.80
N LYS A 119 -39.67 -27.43 7.34
CA LYS A 119 -40.55 -28.38 6.64
C LYS A 119 -42.03 -28.00 6.69
N ASP A 120 -42.39 -26.92 7.36
CA ASP A 120 -43.78 -26.48 7.46
C ASP A 120 -43.88 -24.95 7.35
N CYS A 121 -44.24 -24.45 6.17
CA CYS A 121 -44.62 -23.04 5.95
C CYS A 121 -46.08 -22.76 6.30
N THR A 122 -46.78 -23.63 7.03
CA THR A 122 -48.23 -23.54 7.27
C THR A 122 -48.64 -23.31 8.73
N GLN A 123 -47.70 -23.13 9.66
CA GLN A 123 -48.04 -22.64 11.01
C GLN A 123 -47.23 -21.39 11.35
N ALA A 124 -47.79 -20.23 11.03
CA ALA A 124 -47.42 -19.01 11.72
C ALA A 124 -47.93 -19.09 13.18
N PRO A 125 -47.10 -18.77 14.19
CA PRO A 125 -47.57 -18.68 15.56
C PRO A 125 -48.61 -17.54 15.71
N PRO A 126 -49.66 -17.71 16.54
CA PRO A 126 -50.82 -16.81 16.61
C PRO A 126 -50.55 -15.45 17.29
N VAL A 127 -49.30 -15.08 17.53
CA VAL A 127 -48.92 -13.76 18.03
C VAL A 127 -47.71 -13.24 17.29
N CYS A 128 -47.90 -12.12 16.59
CA CYS A 128 -46.85 -11.42 15.85
C CYS A 128 -45.92 -10.69 16.83
N GLY A 129 -44.72 -11.21 17.04
CA GLY A 129 -43.60 -10.46 17.63
C GLY A 129 -42.83 -9.71 16.55
N ASP A 130 -43.17 -8.43 16.36
CA ASP A 130 -42.45 -7.28 15.78
C ASP A 130 -41.22 -7.43 14.85
N THR A 131 -41.12 -8.46 14.02
CA THR A 131 -40.09 -8.49 12.95
C THR A 131 -40.61 -9.11 11.64
N ALA A 132 -41.70 -8.55 11.11
CA ALA A 132 -42.17 -8.88 9.76
C ALA A 132 -42.09 -7.64 8.85
N TRP A 133 -40.97 -7.53 8.14
CA TRP A 133 -40.87 -7.23 6.71
C TRP A 133 -42.11 -6.57 6.09
N LYS A 134 -42.08 -5.26 5.91
CA LYS A 134 -43.03 -4.54 5.04
C LYS A 134 -42.66 -4.85 3.57
N GLY A 135 -43.29 -5.89 3.01
CA GLY A 135 -43.31 -6.12 1.57
C GLY A 135 -44.18 -5.08 0.85
N CYS A 136 -43.70 -4.60 -0.30
CA CYS A 136 -44.31 -3.60 -1.18
C CYS A 136 -45.69 -4.04 -1.70
N PRO A 137 -46.64 -3.09 -1.90
CA PRO A 137 -47.94 -3.37 -2.53
C PRO A 137 -47.80 -3.60 -4.04
N HIS A 138 -48.70 -4.44 -4.58
CA HIS A 138 -49.03 -4.52 -6.01
C HIS A 138 -50.06 -3.44 -6.38
#